data_AF-A0A227J8A3-F1
#
_entry.id   AF-A0A227J8A3-F1
#
_cell.length_a   1.000
_cell.length_b   1.000
_cell.length_c   1.000
_cell.angle_alpha   90.00
_cell.angle_beta   90.00
_cell.angle_gamma   90.00
#
_symmetry.space_group_name_H-M   'P 1'
#
loop_
_entity.id
_entity.type
_entity.pdbx_description
1 polymer ?
#
loop_
_entity_poly.entity_id
_entity_poly.type
_entity_poly.pdbx_seq_one_letter_code
_entity_poly.pdbx_strand_id
1 'polypeptide(L)'
;YSDKIKKLNDEVTLDVITHFIKKLKVDYSEYSEIKTYLTELQKDIVENADIFLDQSGEQGEIAAASLDKKLPRRYKVNVLVSRNNSDFPIVVEENPNYHSLFGSIETATFKGTVFTDFSLIRAGSLHKANGGVLLMDAQKVLEQPYVW
;
A
#
# COMPACT_ATOMS: atom_id res chain seq x y z
N TYR A 1 -29.42 -11.97 19.73
CA TYR A 1 -28.84 -10.77 20.39
C TYR A 1 -27.58 -10.30 19.69
N SER A 2 -26.63 -11.21 19.38
CA SER A 2 -25.41 -10.89 18.62
C SER A 2 -25.66 -10.13 17.31
N ASP A 3 -26.57 -10.60 16.45
CA ASP A 3 -26.81 -9.97 15.13
C ASP A 3 -27.39 -8.55 15.20
N LYS A 4 -28.18 -8.25 16.24
CA LYS A 4 -28.71 -6.89 16.47
C LYS A 4 -27.60 -5.93 16.90
N ILE A 5 -26.67 -6.41 17.72
CA ILE A 5 -25.50 -5.62 18.17
C ILE A 5 -24.57 -5.37 16.99
N LYS A 6 -24.29 -6.40 16.19
CA LYS A 6 -23.47 -6.27 14.98
C LYS A 6 -24.06 -5.25 14.01
N LYS A 7 -25.35 -5.38 13.69
CA LYS A 7 -26.03 -4.45 12.78
C LYS A 7 -25.99 -2.99 13.28
N LEU A 8 -26.15 -2.79 14.59
CA LEU A 8 -26.05 -1.45 15.19
C LEU A 8 -24.62 -0.91 15.11
N ASN A 9 -23.61 -1.74 15.38
CA ASN A 9 -22.21 -1.36 15.24
C ASN A 9 -21.88 -1.00 13.78
N ASP A 10 -22.36 -1.77 12.81
CA ASP A 10 -22.16 -1.53 11.38
C ASP A 10 -22.77 -0.18 10.96
N GLU A 11 -23.99 0.11 11.42
CA GLU A 11 -24.72 1.37 11.14
C GLU A 11 -23.99 2.59 11.72
N VAL A 12 -23.60 2.52 13.00
CA VAL A 12 -22.84 3.59 13.65
C VAL A 12 -21.47 3.79 12.99
N THR A 13 -20.78 2.70 12.66
CA THR A 13 -19.47 2.74 11.98
C THR A 13 -19.59 3.38 10.60
N LEU A 14 -20.61 2.98 9.83
CA LEU A 14 -20.87 3.53 8.51
C LEU A 14 -21.13 5.04 8.58
N ASP A 15 -21.96 5.50 9.52
CA ASP A 15 -22.27 6.92 9.67
C ASP A 15 -21.02 7.77 9.94
N VAL A 16 -20.16 7.30 10.86
CA VAL A 16 -18.91 7.99 11.21
C VAL A 16 -17.96 8.04 10.01
N ILE A 17 -17.73 6.91 9.35
CA ILE A 17 -16.75 6.81 8.26
C ILE A 17 -17.22 7.51 6.99
N THR A 18 -18.53 7.50 6.73
CA THR A 18 -19.11 8.16 5.54
C THR A 18 -18.73 9.63 5.49
N HIS A 19 -18.69 10.33 6.62
CA HIS A 19 -18.27 11.73 6.67
C HIS A 19 -16.84 11.93 6.14
N PHE A 20 -15.88 11.11 6.58
CA PHE A 20 -14.48 11.21 6.17
C PHE A 20 -14.25 10.75 4.73
N ILE A 21 -14.84 9.61 4.35
CA ILE A 21 -14.70 9.06 2.98
C ILE A 21 -15.34 9.98 1.95
N LYS A 22 -16.47 10.62 2.28
CA LYS A 22 -17.11 11.58 1.37
C LYS A 22 -16.20 12.76 1.08
N LYS A 23 -15.51 13.30 2.09
CA LYS A 23 -14.52 14.37 1.89
C LYS A 23 -13.38 13.92 0.98
N LEU A 24 -12.80 12.74 1.24
CA LEU A 24 -11.72 12.20 0.41
C LEU A 24 -12.16 11.94 -1.03
N LYS A 25 -13.38 11.46 -1.27
CA LYS A 25 -13.93 11.28 -2.63
C LYS A 25 -14.11 12.59 -3.40
N VAL A 26 -14.31 13.70 -2.69
CA VAL A 26 -14.35 15.04 -3.29
C VAL A 26 -12.94 15.52 -3.60
N ASP A 27 -12.01 15.40 -2.66
CA ASP A 27 -10.62 15.84 -2.80
C ASP A 27 -9.92 15.09 -3.96
N TYR A 28 -10.18 13.79 -4.12
CA TYR A 28 -9.65 12.95 -5.20
C TYR A 28 -10.67 12.72 -6.34
N SER A 29 -11.54 13.70 -6.59
CA SER A 29 -12.65 13.54 -7.53
C SER A 29 -12.22 13.29 -8.99
N GLU A 30 -10.99 13.63 -9.34
CA GLU A 30 -10.43 13.44 -10.69
C GLU A 30 -9.97 12.00 -10.96
N TYR A 31 -9.74 11.19 -9.92
CA TYR A 31 -9.17 9.85 -10.04
C TYR A 31 -10.23 8.77 -9.75
N SER A 32 -10.69 8.08 -10.80
CA SER A 32 -11.74 7.07 -10.67
C SER A 32 -11.29 5.87 -9.84
N GLU A 33 -10.05 5.44 -10.00
CA GLU A 33 -9.45 4.30 -9.29
C GLU A 33 -9.41 4.57 -7.77
N ILE A 34 -9.07 5.79 -7.37
CA ILE A 34 -9.05 6.19 -5.95
C ILE A 34 -10.47 6.15 -5.37
N LYS A 35 -11.50 6.60 -6.13
CA LYS A 35 -12.89 6.52 -5.66
C LYS A 35 -13.35 5.07 -5.45
N THR A 36 -12.98 4.18 -6.37
CA THR A 36 -13.27 2.74 -6.25
C THR A 36 -12.60 2.20 -4.99
N TYR A 37 -11.29 2.43 -4.84
CA TYR A 37 -10.54 2.01 -3.66
C TYR A 37 -11.14 2.55 -2.35
N LEU A 38 -11.50 3.83 -2.28
CA LEU A 38 -12.12 4.43 -1.09
C LEU A 38 -13.51 3.83 -0.78
N THR A 39 -14.23 3.36 -1.79
CA THR A 39 -15.52 2.68 -1.60
C THR A 39 -15.33 1.27 -1.06
N GLU A 40 -14.37 0.54 -1.60
CA GLU A 40 -13.99 -0.79 -1.11
C GLU A 40 -13.44 -0.71 0.32
N LEU A 41 -12.59 0.29 0.60
CA LEU A 41 -12.06 0.60 1.93
C LEU A 41 -13.18 0.86 2.93
N GLN A 42 -14.16 1.70 2.57
CA GLN A 42 -15.30 1.99 3.44
C GLN A 42 -16.09 0.72 3.79
N LYS A 43 -16.38 -0.10 2.79
CA LYS A 43 -17.10 -1.36 2.98
C LYS A 43 -16.31 -2.31 3.89
N ASP A 44 -15.02 -2.45 3.64
CA ASP A 44 -14.14 -3.33 4.39
C ASP A 44 -14.01 -2.92 5.86
N ILE A 45 -13.96 -1.61 6.15
CA ILE A 45 -13.92 -1.13 7.53
C ILE A 45 -15.23 -1.42 8.26
N VAL A 46 -16.39 -1.24 7.61
CA VAL A 46 -17.69 -1.54 8.22
C VAL A 46 -17.80 -3.04 8.52
N GLU A 47 -17.41 -3.90 7.59
CA GLU A 47 -17.45 -5.36 7.78
C GLU A 47 -16.48 -5.86 8.86
N ASN A 48 -15.43 -5.10 9.17
CA ASN A 48 -14.35 -5.45 10.08
C ASN A 48 -14.16 -4.42 11.21
N ALA A 49 -15.23 -3.79 11.68
CA ALA A 49 -15.18 -2.75 12.71
C ALA A 49 -14.50 -3.24 14.01
N ASP A 50 -14.64 -4.53 14.32
CA ASP A 50 -14.05 -5.17 15.51
C ASP A 50 -12.51 -5.08 15.55
N ILE A 51 -11.83 -5.00 14.40
CA ILE A 51 -10.37 -4.85 14.31
C ILE A 51 -9.89 -3.56 15.00
N PHE A 52 -10.73 -2.54 15.03
CA PHE A 52 -10.40 -1.26 15.68
C PHE A 52 -10.67 -1.28 17.19
N LEU A 53 -11.49 -2.23 17.65
CA LEU A 53 -11.82 -2.43 19.06
C LEU A 53 -10.81 -3.34 19.75
N ASP A 54 -10.22 -4.30 19.03
CA ASP A 54 -9.35 -5.33 19.59
C ASP A 54 -7.86 -5.02 19.37
N GLN A 55 -7.26 -4.25 20.27
CA GLN A 55 -5.82 -3.92 20.25
C GLN A 55 -4.93 -4.98 20.94
N SER A 56 -5.50 -6.12 21.34
CA SER A 56 -4.87 -7.09 22.26
C SER A 56 -4.41 -8.42 21.65
N GLY A 57 -4.61 -8.66 20.34
CA GLY A 57 -4.22 -9.92 19.68
C GLY A 57 -2.79 -9.95 19.12
N GLU A 58 -2.30 -11.13 18.71
CA GLU A 58 -0.99 -11.31 18.04
C GLU A 58 -0.81 -10.41 16.79
N GLN A 59 -1.89 -10.12 16.06
CA GLN A 59 -1.88 -9.15 14.97
C GLN A 59 -1.61 -7.71 15.43
N GLY A 60 -2.03 -7.35 16.64
CA GLY A 60 -1.69 -6.08 17.29
C GLY A 60 -0.23 -6.01 17.71
N GLU A 61 0.37 -7.12 18.13
CA GLU A 61 1.80 -7.17 18.47
C GLU A 61 2.70 -7.07 17.23
N ILE A 62 2.35 -7.77 16.14
CA ILE A 62 3.04 -7.65 14.87
C ILE A 62 2.84 -6.23 14.32
N ALA A 63 1.61 -5.69 14.32
CA ALA A 63 1.38 -4.28 13.96
C ALA A 63 2.19 -3.28 14.81
N ALA A 64 2.38 -3.55 16.10
CA ALA A 64 3.20 -2.74 17.01
C ALA A 64 4.70 -2.74 16.66
N ALA A 65 5.21 -3.78 16.01
CA ALA A 65 6.58 -3.84 15.50
C ALA A 65 6.89 -2.76 14.43
N SER A 66 5.84 -2.26 13.75
CA SER A 66 5.95 -1.30 12.65
C SER A 66 5.88 0.18 13.09
N LEU A 67 6.17 0.48 14.36
CA LEU A 67 6.22 1.84 14.95
C LEU A 67 4.91 2.66 14.93
N ASP A 68 3.81 2.16 14.37
CA ASP A 68 2.60 2.95 14.17
C ASP A 68 1.37 2.23 14.76
N LYS A 69 1.15 2.43 16.07
CA LYS A 69 0.14 1.73 16.88
C LYS A 69 -1.34 2.07 16.54
N LYS A 70 -1.61 2.97 15.59
CA LYS A 70 -2.96 3.55 15.43
C LYS A 70 -3.75 3.04 14.21
N LEU A 71 -3.10 2.52 13.18
CA LEU A 71 -3.79 2.12 11.96
C LEU A 71 -3.52 0.63 11.63
N PRO A 72 -4.56 -0.20 11.47
CA PRO A 72 -4.40 -1.57 11.01
C PRO A 72 -3.63 -1.60 9.70
N ARG A 73 -2.64 -2.50 9.60
CA ARG A 73 -1.72 -2.57 8.45
C ARG A 73 -2.46 -2.69 7.11
N ARG A 74 -3.59 -3.41 7.05
CA ARG A 74 -4.41 -3.60 5.84
C ARG A 74 -4.92 -2.31 5.19
N TYR A 75 -4.93 -1.20 5.93
CA TYR A 75 -5.40 0.11 5.45
C TYR A 75 -4.26 1.09 5.19
N LYS A 76 -3.00 0.66 5.31
CA LYS A 76 -1.86 1.50 4.92
C LYS A 76 -1.73 1.55 3.39
N VAL A 77 -1.14 2.63 2.90
CA VAL A 77 -0.80 2.80 1.48
C VAL A 77 0.72 2.83 1.35
N ASN A 78 1.26 1.99 0.47
CA ASN A 78 2.69 2.01 0.16
C ASN A 78 2.92 2.90 -1.08
N VAL A 79 3.41 4.12 -0.87
CA VAL A 79 3.78 5.02 -1.96
C VAL A 79 5.14 4.60 -2.50
N LEU A 80 5.14 3.91 -3.63
CA LEU A 80 6.36 3.40 -4.26
C LEU A 80 7.26 4.50 -4.82
N VAL A 81 6.66 5.50 -5.46
CA VAL A 81 7.36 6.63 -6.07
C VAL A 81 6.53 7.88 -5.84
N SER A 82 7.16 8.91 -5.26
CA SER A 82 6.59 10.24 -5.14
C SER A 82 7.42 11.20 -6.00
N ARG A 83 6.76 12.10 -6.71
CA ARG A 83 7.39 13.12 -7.55
C ARG A 83 6.69 14.46 -7.39
N ASN A 84 7.41 15.52 -7.68
CA ASN A 84 6.84 16.84 -7.87
C ASN A 84 6.36 16.97 -9.33
N ASN A 85 5.25 17.66 -9.54
CA ASN A 85 4.51 17.72 -10.82
C ASN A 85 5.27 18.32 -12.03
N SER A 86 6.49 18.81 -11.86
CA SER A 86 7.23 19.54 -12.90
C SER A 86 8.24 18.70 -13.70
N ASP A 87 8.59 17.49 -13.25
CA ASP A 87 9.79 16.82 -13.75
C ASP A 87 9.43 15.61 -14.64
N PHE A 88 9.84 15.67 -15.91
CA PHE A 88 9.74 14.51 -16.80
C PHE A 88 10.70 13.41 -16.32
N PRO A 89 10.22 12.19 -16.01
CA PRO A 89 11.07 11.17 -15.43
C PRO A 89 12.14 10.68 -16.39
N ILE A 90 13.40 10.87 -16.06
CA ILE A 90 14.52 10.25 -16.79
C ILE A 90 15.34 9.46 -15.78
N VAL A 91 15.27 8.13 -15.87
CA VAL A 91 16.04 7.21 -15.03
C VAL A 91 17.09 6.54 -15.88
N VAL A 92 18.35 6.60 -15.46
CA VAL A 92 19.45 5.88 -16.09
C VAL A 92 19.81 4.71 -15.20
N GLU A 93 19.65 3.49 -15.74
CA GLU A 93 20.03 2.26 -15.05
C GLU A 93 21.39 1.79 -15.57
N GLU A 94 22.43 2.00 -14.77
CA GLU A 94 23.80 1.65 -15.15
C GLU A 94 24.10 0.15 -15.02
N ASN A 95 23.45 -0.53 -14.08
CA ASN A 95 23.70 -1.94 -13.75
C ASN A 95 22.36 -2.71 -13.71
N PRO A 96 21.74 -2.93 -14.89
CA PRO A 96 20.42 -3.55 -14.98
C PRO A 96 20.46 -4.93 -14.37
N ASN A 97 19.72 -5.14 -13.28
CA ASN A 97 19.47 -6.45 -12.70
C ASN A 97 17.98 -6.55 -12.37
N TYR A 98 17.49 -7.77 -12.12
CA TYR A 98 16.07 -7.99 -11.88
C TYR A 98 15.53 -7.11 -10.75
N HIS A 99 16.28 -7.00 -9.64
CA HIS A 99 15.86 -6.20 -8.48
C HIS A 99 15.97 -4.69 -8.72
N SER A 100 16.98 -4.22 -9.46
CA SER A 100 17.11 -2.79 -9.76
C SER A 100 16.00 -2.35 -10.72
N LEU A 101 15.60 -3.17 -11.68
CA LEU A 101 14.58 -2.83 -12.67
C LEU A 101 13.16 -2.96 -12.12
N PHE A 102 12.81 -4.14 -11.61
CA PHE A 102 11.45 -4.47 -11.18
C PHE A 102 11.21 -4.23 -9.69
N GLY A 103 12.27 -4.00 -8.91
CA GLY A 103 12.17 -3.86 -7.47
C GLY A 103 12.27 -5.20 -6.73
N SER A 104 11.94 -5.18 -5.45
CA SER A 104 12.04 -6.36 -4.59
C SER A 104 10.96 -6.36 -3.53
N ILE A 105 10.68 -7.55 -3.00
CA ILE A 105 9.84 -7.73 -1.82
C ILE A 105 10.78 -8.04 -0.67
N GLU A 106 10.88 -7.14 0.29
CA GLU A 106 11.68 -7.34 1.48
C GLU A 106 10.96 -8.25 2.49
N THR A 107 11.75 -8.81 3.40
CA THR A 107 11.27 -9.57 4.54
C THR A 107 11.73 -8.89 5.83
N ALA A 108 10.88 -8.91 6.85
CA ALA A 108 11.19 -8.38 8.16
C ALA A 108 11.11 -9.51 9.20
N THR A 109 12.03 -9.50 10.16
CA THR A 109 12.03 -10.45 11.28
C THR A 109 11.57 -9.73 12.53
N PHE A 110 10.50 -10.23 13.15
CA PHE A 110 10.02 -9.73 14.44
C PHE A 110 9.80 -10.90 15.39
N LYS A 111 10.40 -10.83 16.59
CA LYS A 111 10.35 -11.89 17.61
C LYS A 111 10.68 -13.30 17.06
N GLY A 112 11.59 -13.41 16.09
CA GLY A 112 11.98 -14.69 15.48
C GLY A 112 11.05 -15.18 14.36
N THR A 113 9.94 -14.48 14.09
CA THR A 113 9.07 -14.74 12.94
C THR A 113 9.46 -13.86 11.77
N VAL A 114 9.73 -14.49 10.62
CA VAL A 114 9.92 -13.79 9.35
C VAL A 114 8.55 -13.53 8.73
N PHE A 115 8.25 -12.29 8.40
CA PHE A 115 7.03 -11.91 7.69
C PHE A 115 7.35 -10.97 6.53
N THR A 116 6.42 -10.92 5.57
CA THR A 116 6.43 -9.95 4.48
C THR A 116 5.04 -9.34 4.35
N ASP A 117 4.96 -8.09 3.91
CA ASP A 117 3.70 -7.42 3.61
C ASP A 117 3.88 -6.40 2.47
N PHE A 118 2.77 -5.81 2.01
CA PHE A 118 2.79 -4.88 0.88
C PHE A 118 3.61 -3.61 1.16
N SER A 119 3.89 -3.26 2.43
CA SER A 119 4.72 -2.11 2.77
C SER A 119 6.22 -2.37 2.55
N LEU A 120 6.60 -3.64 2.41
CA LEU A 120 7.96 -4.10 2.14
C LEU A 120 8.26 -4.23 0.64
N ILE A 121 7.33 -3.82 -0.23
CA ILE A 121 7.57 -3.70 -1.67
C ILE A 121 8.46 -2.48 -1.92
N ARG A 122 9.59 -2.69 -2.60
CA ARG A 122 10.55 -1.65 -3.01
C ARG A 122 10.44 -1.36 -4.49
N ALA A 123 10.44 -0.07 -4.83
CA ALA A 123 10.36 0.39 -6.20
C ALA A 123 11.69 0.22 -6.95
N GLY A 124 11.64 -0.54 -8.05
CA GLY A 124 12.70 -0.55 -9.06
C GLY A 124 12.70 0.67 -9.99
N SER A 125 13.69 0.73 -10.87
CA SER A 125 13.91 1.79 -11.87
C SER A 125 12.79 1.89 -12.88
N LEU A 126 12.07 0.79 -13.18
CA LEU A 126 10.86 0.85 -14.01
C LEU A 126 9.74 1.64 -13.34
N HIS A 127 9.48 1.39 -12.06
CA HIS A 127 8.52 2.16 -11.28
C HIS A 127 8.93 3.63 -11.22
N LYS A 128 10.22 3.90 -11.02
CA LYS A 128 10.79 5.26 -11.02
C LYS A 128 10.81 5.90 -12.42
N ALA A 129 10.69 5.16 -13.51
CA ALA A 129 10.62 5.72 -14.86
C ALA A 129 9.17 5.92 -15.35
N ASN A 130 8.18 5.48 -14.57
CA ASN A 130 6.76 5.54 -14.96
C ASN A 130 6.34 6.97 -15.35
N GLY A 131 5.77 7.14 -16.55
CA GLY A 131 5.41 8.44 -17.11
C GLY A 131 6.55 9.17 -17.84
N GLY A 132 7.73 8.56 -18.00
CA GLY A 132 8.87 9.14 -18.71
C GLY A 132 9.71 8.10 -19.45
N VAL A 133 11.03 8.13 -19.26
CA VAL A 133 12.01 7.29 -19.97
C VAL A 133 12.95 6.58 -19.01
N LEU A 134 13.19 5.29 -19.28
CA LEU A 134 14.24 4.48 -18.67
C LEU A 134 15.34 4.26 -19.71
N LEU A 135 16.54 4.79 -19.45
CA LEU A 135 17.73 4.56 -20.26
C LEU A 135 18.53 3.40 -19.66
N MET A 136 18.90 2.42 -20.47
CA MET A 136 19.73 1.30 -20.06
C MET A 136 20.58 0.80 -21.23
N ASP A 137 21.72 0.21 -20.91
CA ASP A 137 22.62 -0.38 -21.89
C ASP A 137 22.11 -1.76 -22.32
N ALA A 138 21.82 -1.91 -23.61
CA ALA A 138 21.30 -3.15 -24.18
C ALA A 138 22.26 -4.33 -24.02
N GLN A 139 23.58 -4.09 -24.07
CA GLN A 139 24.56 -5.16 -23.88
C GLN A 139 24.47 -5.71 -22.44
N LYS A 140 24.39 -4.82 -21.45
CA LYS A 140 24.27 -5.21 -20.04
C LYS A 140 22.95 -5.93 -19.74
N VAL A 141 21.87 -5.55 -20.42
CA VAL A 141 20.58 -6.26 -20.32
C VAL A 141 20.68 -7.68 -20.85
N LEU A 142 21.32 -7.88 -22.00
CA LEU A 142 21.47 -9.21 -22.61
C LEU A 142 22.42 -10.13 -21.81
N GLU A 143 23.38 -9.55 -21.09
CA GLU A 143 24.30 -10.26 -20.20
C GLU A 143 23.61 -10.80 -18.92
N GLN A 144 22.41 -10.31 -18.58
CA GLN A 144 21.68 -10.71 -17.38
C GLN A 144 20.47 -11.58 -17.74
N PRO A 145 20.52 -12.90 -17.48
CA PRO A 145 19.35 -13.76 -17.59
C PRO A 145 18.20 -13.22 -16.71
N TYR A 146 16.95 -13.39 -17.16
CA TYR A 146 15.72 -12.92 -16.50
C TYR A 146 15.41 -11.41 -16.60
N VAL A 147 16.25 -10.63 -17.27
CA VAL A 147 15.94 -9.22 -17.58
C VAL A 147 15.28 -9.06 -18.96
N TRP A 148 15.56 -9.98 -19.89
CA TRP A 148 14.94 -10.08 -21.22
C TRP A 148 14.05 -11.32 -21.34
#